data_AF-A0A6A5H880-F1
#
_entry.id   AF-A0A6A5H880-F1
#
_cell.length_a   1.000
_cell.length_b   1.000
_cell.length_c   1.000
_cell.angle_alpha   90.00
_cell.angle_beta   90.00
_cell.angle_gamma   90.00
#
_symmetry.space_group_name_H-M   'P 1'
#
loop_
_entity.id
_entity.type
_entity.pdbx_description
1 polymer ?
#
loop_
_entity_poly.entity_id
_entity_poly.type
_entity_poly.pdbx_seq_one_letter_code
_entity_poly.pdbx_strand_id
1 'polypeptide(L)'
;MLYFPFLKLPFLPIQNIVHNLSCTEIIELSLCSRRSKRLMQRIRHPEPTHIQIIIDQYRMYVALRNGIKQCLFWSIRTESHIKYNRVDTIENVRVRVLKLTGPNFMIDGTHEPETVLKALVDHLKDVFKVPLEVNFKPYKMENFFRFLPVFPVCKRFYFHATEGVSEEELKYVKDNVVVEQQAYYYTADN
;
A
#
# COMPACT_ATOMS: atom_id res chain seq x y z
N MET A 1 25.10 -5.86 -27.17
CA MET A 1 24.19 -5.86 -26.00
C MET A 1 23.79 -7.31 -25.75
N LEU A 2 24.25 -7.93 -24.66
CA LEU A 2 23.90 -9.31 -24.34
C LEU A 2 22.47 -9.37 -23.83
N TYR A 3 21.62 -10.16 -24.48
CA TYR A 3 20.25 -10.40 -24.07
C TYR A 3 20.24 -11.43 -22.92
N PHE A 4 19.85 -11.01 -21.72
CA PHE A 4 19.67 -11.89 -20.57
C PHE A 4 18.17 -12.16 -20.34
N PRO A 5 17.64 -13.33 -20.72
CA PRO A 5 16.22 -13.62 -20.59
C PRO A 5 15.86 -14.02 -19.16
N PHE A 6 15.79 -13.04 -18.26
CA PHE A 6 15.51 -13.25 -16.82
C PHE A 6 14.29 -14.18 -16.58
N LEU A 7 13.18 -13.98 -17.30
CA LEU A 7 11.97 -14.79 -17.15
C LEU A 7 12.03 -16.20 -17.76
N LYS A 8 13.13 -16.55 -18.44
CA LYS A 8 13.39 -17.90 -18.99
C LYS A 8 14.35 -18.73 -18.11
N LEU A 9 14.91 -18.12 -17.07
CA LEU A 9 15.74 -18.86 -16.12
C LEU A 9 14.91 -19.90 -15.37
N PRO A 10 15.54 -21.01 -14.92
CA PRO A 10 14.90 -21.93 -13.98
C PRO A 10 14.50 -21.20 -12.68
N PHE A 11 13.51 -21.75 -11.96
CA PHE A 11 12.92 -21.09 -10.80
C PHE A 11 13.94 -20.78 -9.68
N LEU A 12 14.84 -21.72 -9.37
CA LEU A 12 15.83 -21.56 -8.29
C LEU A 12 16.80 -20.37 -8.54
N PRO A 13 17.44 -20.24 -9.73
CA PRO A 13 18.20 -19.03 -10.08
C PRO A 13 17.40 -17.74 -9.95
N ILE A 14 16.15 -17.71 -10.44
CA ILE A 14 15.29 -16.53 -10.31
C ILE A 14 15.07 -16.19 -8.85
N GLN A 15 14.70 -17.18 -8.04
CA GLN A 15 14.43 -17.00 -6.62
C GLN A 15 15.65 -16.40 -5.91
N ASN A 16 16.85 -16.92 -6.19
CA ASN A 16 18.09 -16.40 -5.62
C ASN A 16 18.36 -14.95 -6.05
N ILE A 17 18.12 -14.61 -7.32
CA ILE A 17 18.25 -13.23 -7.79
C ILE A 17 17.26 -12.32 -7.04
N VAL A 18 15.99 -12.72 -6.98
CA VAL A 18 14.92 -11.93 -6.33
C VAL A 18 15.18 -11.72 -4.85
N HIS A 19 15.76 -12.68 -4.15
CA HIS A 19 16.16 -12.53 -2.74
C HIS A 19 17.28 -11.51 -2.52
N ASN A 20 18.01 -11.13 -3.57
CA ASN A 20 19.03 -10.08 -3.53
C ASN A 20 18.52 -8.73 -4.06
N LEU A 21 17.24 -8.63 -4.43
CA LEU A 21 16.63 -7.38 -4.86
C LEU A 21 16.03 -6.61 -3.69
N SER A 22 16.05 -5.28 -3.79
CA SER A 22 15.29 -4.41 -2.91
C SER A 22 13.78 -4.53 -3.15
N CYS A 23 12.97 -4.13 -2.17
CA CYS A 23 11.51 -4.04 -2.34
C CYS A 23 11.13 -3.17 -3.54
N THR A 24 11.88 -2.09 -3.80
CA THR A 24 11.68 -1.22 -4.96
C THR A 24 11.84 -1.99 -6.26
N GLU A 25 12.92 -2.75 -6.41
CA GLU A 25 13.19 -3.53 -7.62
C GLU A 25 12.18 -4.66 -7.80
N ILE A 26 11.76 -5.31 -6.71
CA ILE A 26 10.72 -6.35 -6.74
C ILE A 26 9.39 -5.77 -7.26
N ILE A 27 9.01 -4.57 -6.81
CA ILE A 27 7.77 -3.92 -7.29
C ILE A 27 7.89 -3.42 -8.72
N GLU A 28 9.00 -2.79 -9.09
CA GLU A 28 9.22 -2.38 -10.48
C GLU A 28 9.13 -3.60 -11.42
N LEU A 29 9.69 -4.75 -11.01
CA LEU A 29 9.56 -6.00 -11.75
C LEU A 29 8.12 -6.55 -11.77
N SER A 30 7.40 -6.52 -10.66
CA SER A 30 6.00 -7.01 -10.61
C SER A 30 5.07 -6.17 -11.48
N LEU A 31 5.37 -4.89 -11.70
CA LEU A 31 4.59 -3.99 -12.54
C LEU A 31 4.90 -4.12 -14.05
N CYS A 32 5.99 -4.77 -14.43
CA CYS A 32 6.38 -4.89 -15.85
C CYS A 32 5.42 -5.75 -16.70
N SER A 33 4.83 -6.81 -16.13
CA SER A 33 3.95 -7.72 -16.87
C SER A 33 3.14 -8.64 -15.94
N ARG A 34 2.05 -9.21 -16.45
CA ARG A 34 1.31 -10.26 -15.73
C ARG A 34 2.18 -11.47 -15.38
N ARG A 35 3.15 -11.81 -16.25
CA ARG A 35 4.08 -12.94 -16.03
C ARG A 35 5.06 -12.65 -14.90
N SER A 36 5.63 -11.45 -14.86
CA SER A 36 6.54 -11.04 -13.79
C SER A 36 5.80 -10.88 -12.45
N LYS A 37 4.58 -10.30 -12.44
CA LYS A 37 3.71 -10.29 -11.24
C LYS A 37 3.53 -11.70 -10.67
N ARG A 38 3.08 -12.66 -11.50
CA ARG A 38 2.88 -14.06 -11.10
C ARG A 38 4.15 -14.73 -10.55
N LEU A 39 5.30 -14.37 -11.09
CA LEU A 39 6.58 -14.86 -10.61
C LEU A 39 6.92 -14.30 -9.22
N MET A 40 6.76 -12.98 -9.02
CA MET A 40 6.99 -12.34 -7.72
C MET A 40 6.03 -12.87 -6.66
N GLN A 41 4.77 -13.16 -7.01
CA GLN A 41 3.79 -13.78 -6.10
C GLN A 41 4.20 -15.19 -5.63
N ARG A 42 4.94 -15.95 -6.45
CA ARG A 42 5.35 -17.33 -6.12
C ARG A 42 6.57 -17.38 -5.23
N ILE A 43 7.40 -16.35 -5.26
CA ILE A 43 8.61 -16.25 -4.45
C ILE A 43 8.22 -15.73 -3.07
N ARG A 44 8.66 -16.42 -2.02
CA ARG A 44 8.54 -15.92 -0.65
C ARG A 44 9.61 -14.86 -0.43
N HIS A 45 9.19 -13.63 -0.15
CA HIS A 45 10.10 -12.52 0.13
C HIS A 45 10.43 -12.50 1.63
N PRO A 46 11.71 -12.53 2.03
CA PRO A 46 12.10 -12.51 3.44
C PRO A 46 11.85 -11.14 4.10
N GLU A 47 11.94 -10.05 3.33
CA GLU A 47 11.45 -8.72 3.68
C GLU A 47 10.40 -8.31 2.62
N PRO A 48 9.34 -7.54 2.97
CA PRO A 48 9.03 -6.89 4.25
C PRO A 48 8.23 -7.79 5.22
N THR A 49 7.92 -7.26 6.40
CA THR A 49 7.12 -7.95 7.46
C THR A 49 5.66 -7.55 7.49
N HIS A 50 5.33 -6.33 7.05
CA HIS A 50 3.96 -5.81 6.98
C HIS A 50 3.87 -4.66 5.98
N ILE A 51 2.64 -4.37 5.54
CA ILE A 51 2.28 -3.17 4.82
C ILE A 51 1.66 -2.20 5.82
N GLN A 52 2.26 -1.02 5.97
CA GLN A 52 1.73 0.05 6.78
C GLN A 52 0.88 0.99 5.92
N ILE A 53 -0.34 1.27 6.35
CA ILE A 53 -1.25 2.23 5.71
C ILE A 53 -1.51 3.36 6.70
N ILE A 54 -1.30 4.60 6.26
CA ILE A 54 -1.62 5.79 7.06
C ILE A 54 -2.49 6.71 6.22
N ILE A 55 -3.65 7.05 6.77
CA ILE A 55 -4.64 7.91 6.14
C ILE A 55 -5.11 8.92 7.18
N ASP A 56 -4.84 10.19 6.90
CA ASP A 56 -5.37 11.34 7.61
C ASP A 56 -5.74 12.46 6.61
N GLN A 57 -6.34 13.55 7.10
CA GLN A 57 -6.79 14.68 6.27
C GLN A 57 -5.67 15.36 5.45
N TYR A 58 -4.40 15.21 5.84
CA TYR A 58 -3.26 15.85 5.19
C TYR A 58 -2.38 14.88 4.40
N ARG A 59 -2.41 13.60 4.77
CA ARG A 59 -1.43 12.60 4.33
C ARG A 59 -2.09 11.26 4.13
N MET A 60 -1.88 10.72 2.95
CA MET A 60 -2.17 9.33 2.62
C MET A 60 -0.87 8.69 2.16
N TYR A 61 -0.46 7.60 2.81
CA TYR A 61 0.68 6.82 2.34
C TYR A 61 0.57 5.34 2.66
N VAL A 62 1.26 4.56 1.83
CA VAL A 62 1.45 3.13 2.00
C VAL A 62 2.95 2.88 2.07
N ALA A 63 3.39 2.05 3.01
CA ALA A 63 4.78 1.70 3.16
C ALA A 63 4.97 0.20 3.37
N LEU A 64 6.06 -0.34 2.82
CA LEU A 64 6.55 -1.67 3.18
C LEU A 64 7.57 -1.53 4.30
N ARG A 65 7.39 -2.30 5.37
CA ARG A 65 8.18 -2.18 6.60
C ARG A 65 8.81 -3.51 6.99
N ASN A 66 10.06 -3.46 7.42
CA ASN A 66 10.69 -4.54 8.20
C ASN A 66 10.97 -4.03 9.62
N GLY A 67 10.06 -4.31 10.56
CA GLY A 67 10.08 -3.65 11.87
C GLY A 67 10.01 -2.11 11.72
N ILE A 68 11.01 -1.41 12.23
CA ILE A 68 11.12 0.06 12.10
C ILE A 68 11.67 0.54 10.74
N LYS A 69 12.34 -0.34 9.98
CA LYS A 69 12.96 -0.02 8.69
C LYS A 69 11.89 0.20 7.62
N GLN A 70 11.98 1.32 6.92
CA GLN A 70 11.19 1.60 5.72
C GLN A 70 11.89 1.00 4.49
N CYS A 71 11.26 0.01 3.87
CA CYS A 71 11.79 -0.63 2.66
C CYS A 71 11.26 0.03 1.38
N LEU A 72 10.03 0.56 1.43
CA LEU A 72 9.35 1.20 0.31
C LEU A 72 8.26 2.14 0.82
N PHE A 73 8.03 3.25 0.13
CA PHE A 73 7.11 4.30 0.56
C PHE A 73 6.44 4.97 -0.62
N TRP A 74 5.11 5.03 -0.59
CA TRP A 74 4.27 5.74 -1.55
C TRP A 74 3.44 6.77 -0.84
N SER A 75 3.60 8.04 -1.22
CA SER A 75 2.70 9.11 -0.85
C SER A 75 1.63 9.28 -1.92
N ILE A 76 0.36 9.25 -1.52
CA ILE A 76 -0.77 9.56 -2.38
C ILE A 76 -1.07 11.04 -2.17
N ARG A 77 -1.02 11.82 -3.26
CA ARG A 77 -1.23 13.28 -3.22
C ARG A 77 -2.53 13.63 -3.90
N THR A 78 -3.34 14.42 -3.22
CA THR A 78 -4.62 14.94 -3.74
C THR A 78 -4.47 16.35 -4.33
N GLU A 79 -3.24 16.87 -4.41
CA GLU A 79 -2.93 18.21 -4.93
C GLU A 79 -2.60 18.17 -6.44
N SER A 80 -3.17 19.11 -7.19
CA SER A 80 -3.11 19.15 -8.66
C SER A 80 -1.81 19.75 -9.26
N HIS A 81 -0.94 20.35 -8.46
CA HIS A 81 0.20 21.13 -8.96
C HIS A 81 1.48 20.30 -9.21
N ILE A 82 1.43 19.01 -8.94
CA ILE A 82 2.59 18.12 -9.00
C ILE A 82 2.76 17.59 -10.42
N LYS A 83 3.95 17.73 -10.99
CA LYS A 83 4.29 17.17 -12.31
C LYS A 83 4.76 15.73 -12.17
N TYR A 84 3.89 14.80 -12.51
CA TYR A 84 4.23 13.37 -12.60
C TYR A 84 4.95 13.07 -13.92
N ASN A 85 5.95 12.20 -13.89
CA ASN A 85 6.81 11.91 -15.05
C ASN A 85 6.61 10.50 -15.63
N ARG A 86 5.78 9.68 -14.99
CA ARG A 86 5.49 8.30 -15.40
C ARG A 86 4.00 8.00 -15.26
N VAL A 87 3.50 7.10 -16.10
CA VAL A 87 2.17 6.51 -15.96
C VAL A 87 2.32 5.01 -15.85
N ASP A 88 1.82 4.44 -14.76
CA ASP A 88 1.80 3.01 -14.51
C ASP A 88 0.36 2.48 -14.54
N THR A 89 0.24 1.16 -14.63
CA THR A 89 -1.04 0.45 -14.45
C THR A 89 -0.90 -0.51 -13.28
N ILE A 90 -1.57 -0.22 -12.17
CA ILE A 90 -1.55 -1.04 -10.95
C ILE A 90 -2.95 -1.64 -10.78
N GLU A 91 -3.08 -2.97 -10.78
CA GLU A 91 -4.38 -3.67 -10.73
C GLU A 91 -5.44 -3.15 -11.73
N ASN A 92 -4.99 -2.82 -12.95
CA ASN A 92 -5.80 -2.21 -14.02
C ASN A 92 -6.21 -0.74 -13.79
N VAL A 93 -5.76 -0.12 -12.70
CA VAL A 93 -5.92 1.32 -12.45
C VAL A 93 -4.72 2.06 -13.05
N ARG A 94 -5.00 2.98 -13.98
CA ARG A 94 -3.97 3.88 -14.52
C ARG A 94 -3.63 4.96 -13.50
N VAL A 95 -2.37 5.03 -13.12
CA VAL A 95 -1.89 5.97 -12.09
C VAL A 95 -0.75 6.81 -12.62
N ARG A 96 -0.75 8.11 -12.29
CA ARG A 96 0.38 8.99 -12.55
C ARG A 96 1.35 8.88 -11.37
N VAL A 97 2.62 8.61 -11.67
CA VAL A 97 3.66 8.32 -10.68
C VAL A 97 4.83 9.28 -10.87
N LEU A 98 5.39 9.72 -9.75
CA LEU A 98 6.65 10.43 -9.68
C LEU A 98 7.57 9.62 -8.78
N LYS A 99 8.64 9.09 -9.37
CA LYS A 99 9.71 8.44 -8.61
C LYS A 99 10.60 9.51 -8.00
N LEU A 100 10.71 9.51 -6.68
CA LEU A 100 11.61 10.38 -5.93
C LEU A 100 12.97 9.68 -5.74
N THR A 101 13.80 10.24 -4.84
CA THR A 101 15.06 9.61 -4.44
C THR A 101 14.82 8.39 -3.54
N GLY A 102 15.63 7.34 -3.75
CA GLY A 102 15.59 6.14 -2.94
C GLY A 102 14.28 5.34 -3.10
N PRO A 103 13.73 4.75 -2.01
CA PRO A 103 12.54 3.91 -2.07
C PRO A 103 11.24 4.72 -1.95
N ASN A 104 11.23 5.95 -2.46
CA ASN A 104 10.12 6.90 -2.29
C ASN A 104 9.43 7.19 -3.62
N PHE A 105 8.12 7.12 -3.60
CA PHE A 105 7.25 7.34 -4.76
C PHE A 105 6.11 8.28 -4.36
N MET A 106 5.64 9.04 -5.34
CA MET A 106 4.41 9.80 -5.24
C MET A 106 3.44 9.32 -6.30
N ILE A 107 2.20 9.12 -5.91
CA ILE A 107 1.11 8.75 -6.81
C ILE A 107 0.04 9.83 -6.74
N ASP A 108 -0.50 10.15 -7.91
CA ASP A 108 -1.64 11.04 -8.04
C ASP A 108 -2.93 10.38 -7.55
N GLY A 109 -3.56 10.99 -6.54
CA GLY A 109 -4.86 10.62 -6.00
C GLY A 109 -5.86 11.79 -6.04
N THR A 110 -5.70 12.76 -6.95
CA THR A 110 -6.51 14.00 -6.99
C THR A 110 -8.02 13.74 -7.11
N HIS A 111 -8.43 12.69 -7.82
CA HIS A 111 -9.84 12.41 -8.09
C HIS A 111 -10.41 11.27 -7.23
N GLU A 112 -9.74 10.12 -7.23
CA GLU A 112 -10.20 8.90 -6.55
C GLU A 112 -9.05 8.30 -5.71
N PRO A 113 -8.64 8.97 -4.62
CA PRO A 113 -7.51 8.51 -3.81
C PRO A 113 -7.73 7.11 -3.23
N GLU A 114 -8.96 6.74 -2.87
CA GLU A 114 -9.32 5.41 -2.38
C GLU A 114 -9.13 4.32 -3.44
N THR A 115 -9.47 4.58 -4.70
CA THR A 115 -9.28 3.63 -5.81
C THR A 115 -7.80 3.36 -6.03
N VAL A 116 -7.00 4.42 -6.04
CA VAL A 116 -5.53 4.35 -6.19
C VAL A 116 -4.89 3.62 -5.01
N LEU A 117 -5.31 3.97 -3.79
CA LEU A 117 -4.80 3.36 -2.56
C LEU A 117 -5.13 1.87 -2.52
N LYS A 118 -6.37 1.49 -2.89
CA LYS A 118 -6.81 0.11 -2.95
C LYS A 118 -5.99 -0.68 -3.96
N ALA A 119 -5.83 -0.18 -5.18
CA ALA A 119 -5.04 -0.85 -6.21
C ALA A 119 -3.60 -1.09 -5.76
N LEU A 120 -2.97 -0.08 -5.12
CA LEU A 120 -1.64 -0.22 -4.57
C LEU A 120 -1.60 -1.30 -3.47
N VAL A 121 -2.49 -1.22 -2.46
CA VAL A 121 -2.52 -2.17 -1.35
C VAL A 121 -2.78 -3.59 -1.83
N ASP A 122 -3.73 -3.80 -2.75
CA ASP A 122 -4.02 -5.10 -3.34
C ASP A 122 -2.78 -5.67 -4.05
N HIS A 123 -2.08 -4.84 -4.85
CA HIS A 123 -0.86 -5.25 -5.52
C HIS A 123 0.24 -5.68 -4.53
N LEU A 124 0.45 -4.91 -3.46
CA LEU A 124 1.47 -5.21 -2.45
C LEU A 124 1.11 -6.47 -1.65
N LYS A 125 -0.16 -6.66 -1.29
CA LYS A 125 -0.63 -7.87 -0.60
C LYS A 125 -0.42 -9.10 -1.45
N ASP A 126 -0.73 -9.01 -2.74
CA ASP A 126 -0.53 -10.08 -3.70
C ASP A 126 0.95 -10.50 -3.79
N VAL A 127 1.84 -9.52 -3.92
CA VAL A 127 3.28 -9.76 -4.13
C VAL A 127 3.97 -10.24 -2.86
N PHE A 128 3.77 -9.54 -1.75
CA PHE A 128 4.53 -9.77 -0.52
C PHE A 128 3.86 -10.70 0.48
N LYS A 129 2.53 -10.86 0.40
CA LYS A 129 1.75 -11.78 1.27
C LYS A 129 1.99 -11.53 2.76
N VAL A 130 2.08 -10.27 3.13
CA VAL A 130 2.29 -9.80 4.51
C VAL A 130 1.06 -9.08 5.05
N PRO A 131 0.85 -9.08 6.37
CA PRO A 131 -0.31 -8.43 6.98
C PRO A 131 -0.32 -6.91 6.80
N LEU A 132 -1.51 -6.32 6.95
CA LEU A 132 -1.70 -4.87 7.03
C LEU A 132 -1.61 -4.37 8.48
N GLU A 133 -0.97 -3.22 8.68
CA GLU A 133 -1.10 -2.40 9.88
C GLU A 133 -1.60 -1.01 9.47
N VAL A 134 -2.70 -0.57 10.07
CA VAL A 134 -3.42 0.62 9.61
C VAL A 134 -3.49 1.67 10.70
N ASN A 135 -3.12 2.91 10.35
CA ASN A 135 -3.35 4.10 11.17
C ASN A 135 -4.33 5.01 10.42
N PHE A 136 -5.56 5.06 10.92
CA PHE A 136 -6.67 5.77 10.30
C PHE A 136 -7.13 6.91 11.20
N LYS A 137 -6.97 8.13 10.72
CA LYS A 137 -7.31 9.36 11.44
C LYS A 137 -8.30 10.19 10.62
N PRO A 138 -9.59 9.83 10.61
CA PRO A 138 -10.59 10.44 9.74
C PRO A 138 -11.00 11.86 10.13
N TYR A 139 -10.35 12.49 11.11
CA TYR A 139 -10.69 13.84 11.57
C TYR A 139 -10.76 14.83 10.39
N LYS A 140 -11.91 15.49 10.24
CA LYS A 140 -12.23 16.45 9.16
C LYS A 140 -12.20 15.87 7.74
N MET A 141 -12.20 14.55 7.59
CA MET A 141 -12.30 13.91 6.29
C MET A 141 -13.77 13.71 5.92
N GLU A 142 -14.21 14.33 4.82
CA GLU A 142 -15.52 14.06 4.26
C GLU A 142 -15.61 12.62 3.73
N ASN A 143 -16.71 11.93 4.09
CA ASN A 143 -17.02 10.57 3.64
C ASN A 143 -15.85 9.60 3.74
N PHE A 144 -15.21 9.53 4.91
CA PHE A 144 -14.02 8.69 5.13
C PHE A 144 -14.30 7.18 4.94
N PHE A 145 -15.58 6.76 4.94
CA PHE A 145 -15.99 5.38 4.69
C PHE A 145 -15.48 4.82 3.36
N ARG A 146 -15.25 5.67 2.36
CA ARG A 146 -14.69 5.28 1.06
C ARG A 146 -13.33 4.58 1.17
N PHE A 147 -12.60 4.77 2.27
CA PHE A 147 -11.29 4.14 2.50
C PHE A 147 -11.37 2.76 3.15
N LEU A 148 -12.48 2.39 3.81
CA LEU A 148 -12.58 1.08 4.50
C LEU A 148 -12.34 -0.12 3.56
N PRO A 149 -12.80 -0.13 2.29
CA PRO A 149 -12.51 -1.20 1.34
C PRO A 149 -11.03 -1.38 0.99
N VAL A 150 -10.15 -0.42 1.34
CA VAL A 150 -8.70 -0.54 1.15
C VAL A 150 -8.09 -1.53 2.15
N PHE A 151 -8.65 -1.61 3.36
CA PHE A 151 -8.13 -2.42 4.47
C PHE A 151 -9.24 -3.17 5.22
N PRO A 152 -10.09 -3.97 4.54
CA PRO A 152 -11.20 -4.67 5.17
C PRO A 152 -10.76 -5.70 6.23
N VAL A 153 -9.51 -6.18 6.11
CA VAL A 153 -8.86 -7.05 7.08
C VAL A 153 -7.46 -6.51 7.35
N CYS A 154 -7.12 -6.33 8.63
CA CYS A 154 -5.79 -5.92 9.05
C CYS A 154 -5.37 -6.61 10.35
N LYS A 155 -4.06 -6.71 10.58
CA LYS A 155 -3.52 -7.29 11.80
C LYS A 155 -3.65 -6.32 12.97
N ARG A 156 -3.32 -5.05 12.73
CA ARG A 156 -3.45 -3.97 13.70
C ARG A 156 -4.19 -2.79 13.12
N PHE A 157 -5.09 -2.23 13.93
CA PHE A 157 -5.92 -1.09 13.56
C PHE A 157 -5.83 0.01 14.62
N TYR A 158 -5.33 1.18 14.23
CA TYR A 158 -5.29 2.37 15.07
C TYR A 158 -6.27 3.37 14.49
N PHE A 159 -7.39 3.58 15.18
CA PHE A 159 -8.42 4.54 14.82
C PHE A 159 -8.35 5.73 15.75
N HIS A 160 -8.17 6.93 15.20
CA HIS A 160 -8.06 8.16 15.98
C HIS A 160 -9.03 9.23 15.48
N ALA A 161 -10.11 9.44 16.22
CA ALA A 161 -11.17 10.39 15.92
C ALA A 161 -11.69 11.05 17.20
N THR A 162 -10.90 11.97 17.75
CA THR A 162 -11.24 12.70 18.98
C THR A 162 -12.36 13.73 18.79
N GLU A 163 -12.73 14.02 17.55
CA GLU A 163 -13.80 14.96 17.16
C GLU A 163 -14.36 14.53 15.80
N GLY A 164 -15.64 14.84 15.53
CA GLY A 164 -16.23 14.73 14.19
C GLY A 164 -16.50 13.30 13.70
N VAL A 165 -16.59 12.32 14.59
CA VAL A 165 -17.08 10.96 14.30
C VAL A 165 -18.16 10.60 15.31
N SER A 166 -19.36 10.24 14.84
CA SER A 166 -20.47 9.81 15.71
C SER A 166 -20.31 8.36 16.20
N GLU A 167 -21.10 7.95 17.18
CA GLU A 167 -21.15 6.55 17.64
C GLU A 167 -21.60 5.60 16.52
N GLU A 168 -22.55 6.00 15.68
CA GLU A 168 -23.00 5.18 14.54
C GLU A 168 -21.89 5.03 13.49
N GLU A 169 -21.14 6.10 13.22
CA GLU A 169 -20.01 6.06 12.30
C GLU A 169 -18.89 5.16 12.81
N LEU A 170 -18.57 5.24 14.11
CA LEU A 170 -17.62 4.35 14.77
C LEU A 170 -18.07 2.89 14.71
N LYS A 171 -19.36 2.63 14.97
CA LYS A 171 -19.95 1.30 14.85
C LYS A 171 -19.82 0.77 13.43
N TYR A 172 -20.12 1.58 12.43
CA TYR A 172 -19.94 1.22 11.02
C TYR A 172 -18.49 0.83 10.71
N VAL A 173 -17.49 1.55 11.23
CA VAL A 173 -16.08 1.18 11.07
C VAL A 173 -15.79 -0.19 11.70
N LYS A 174 -16.25 -0.42 12.93
CA LYS A 174 -16.06 -1.70 13.64
C LYS A 174 -16.72 -2.87 12.91
N ASP A 175 -17.88 -2.66 12.31
CA ASP A 175 -18.62 -3.68 11.58
C ASP A 175 -17.99 -4.01 10.21
N ASN A 176 -17.20 -3.09 9.63
CA ASN A 176 -16.61 -3.23 8.29
C ASN A 176 -15.10 -3.52 8.27
N VAL A 177 -14.42 -3.48 9.42
CA VAL A 177 -12.98 -3.75 9.52
C VAL A 177 -12.72 -4.91 10.47
N VAL A 178 -12.27 -6.04 9.92
CA VAL A 178 -11.86 -7.20 10.71
C VAL A 178 -10.43 -7.01 11.17
N VAL A 179 -10.22 -7.07 12.50
CA VAL A 179 -8.90 -6.90 13.12
C VAL A 179 -8.42 -8.23 13.70
N GLU A 180 -7.33 -8.76 13.17
CA GLU A 180 -6.86 -10.12 13.52
C GLU A 180 -6.12 -10.19 14.85
N GLN A 181 -5.50 -9.09 15.30
CA GLN A 181 -4.70 -9.09 16.54
C GLN A 181 -5.12 -8.01 17.53
N GLN A 182 -5.06 -6.74 17.13
CA GLN A 182 -5.26 -5.64 18.09
C GLN A 182 -5.81 -4.38 17.44
N ALA A 183 -6.85 -3.83 18.05
CA ALA A 183 -7.46 -2.56 17.66
C ALA A 183 -7.33 -1.55 18.80
N TYR A 184 -7.08 -0.29 18.45
CA TYR A 184 -7.10 0.86 19.35
C TYR A 184 -8.04 1.90 18.78
N TYR A 185 -9.03 2.32 19.58
CA TYR A 185 -9.98 3.36 19.21
C TYR A 185 -9.80 4.52 20.20
N TYR A 186 -9.30 5.65 19.70
CA TYR A 186 -9.18 6.90 20.44
C TYR A 186 -10.28 7.84 19.97
N THR A 187 -11.28 8.07 20.81
CA THR A 187 -12.50 8.83 20.48
C THR A 187 -12.78 9.86 21.57
N ALA A 188 -13.65 10.84 21.33
CA ALA A 188 -13.95 11.87 22.34
C ALA A 188 -14.34 11.29 23.72
N ASP A 189 -14.98 10.11 23.71
CA ASP A 189 -15.50 9.44 24.90
C ASP A 189 -14.51 8.45 25.57
N ASN A 190 -13.28 8.28 25.06
CA ASN A 190 -12.23 7.39 25.61
C ASN A 190 -10.80 7.90 25.36
#